data_AF-A0A4R7F2M5-F1
#
_entry.id   AF-A0A4R7F2M5-F1
#
_cell.length_a   1.000
_cell.length_b   1.000
_cell.length_c   1.000
_cell.angle_alpha   90.00
_cell.angle_beta   90.00
_cell.angle_gamma   90.00
#
_symmetry.space_group_name_H-M   'P 1'
#
loop_
_entity.id
_entity.type
_entity.pdbx_description
1 polymer ?
#
loop_
_entity_poly.entity_id
_entity_poly.type
_entity_poly.pdbx_seq_one_letter_code
_entity_poly.pdbx_strand_id
1 'polypeptide(L)'
;MLTIVLLCCVNLFAQQKQYDNLIAVFIEDYNTSDYDDFYRLFSEALQKELPAVKAYNFFAEMKEKLGNIKSMEFYGLDENNLALYKTEFESEDIMLLNLAVNTEGELVGFRVINFPQDQADLSFLEQSEEEIIYELAINLPDKGQLAIAVINGDEVKYIGIKKDRTKLKSFENKKMLFGLGNFNTIFTATLLSEAITDKKINLSDLVNSYFDFPFKDSLQFSFASLANNSSFLPVLPEYFDADHEINNRQIDDLFYYNFSVSDLERYFKNEATIDSLEMFKRQRFSFIGFALLGESLSRIYKKPYEELIQDKIFDKYELNSTTIQKPQNKKVVKGYDANGKEIAIHEFNLFKTATGGYSNLIDLSKFVQAQFSSENQVLKLTQQPTLIITPGFWSALGWKIIHPEDPGRSVYFSKAIDVGYSNYIGFSLQQKKGIVVLSNSSTPKLLDALDELTYKLMAKQLLM
;
A
#
# COMPACT_ATOMS: atom_id res chain seq x y z
N MET A 1 50.19 36.63 21.80
CA MET A 1 50.46 35.47 20.92
C MET A 1 49.11 34.94 20.48
N LEU A 2 48.67 35.41 19.31
CA LEU A 2 47.31 35.31 18.79
C LEU A 2 47.37 34.50 17.51
N THR A 3 47.30 33.18 17.61
CA THR A 3 47.15 32.28 16.46
C THR A 3 46.92 30.87 16.99
N ILE A 4 45.65 30.46 17.09
CA ILE A 4 45.08 29.10 16.92
C ILE A 4 43.55 29.32 17.03
N VAL A 5 42.98 29.98 16.03
CA VAL A 5 41.53 29.97 15.73
C VAL A 5 41.32 29.86 14.20
N LEU A 6 42.34 30.16 13.39
CA LEU A 6 42.23 30.14 11.93
C LEU A 6 42.21 28.74 11.28
N LEU A 7 42.62 27.66 11.96
CA LEU A 7 42.73 26.33 11.32
C LEU A 7 41.46 25.46 11.38
N CYS A 8 40.56 25.66 12.36
CA CYS A 8 39.27 24.93 12.40
C CYS A 8 38.23 25.52 11.45
N CYS A 9 38.21 26.84 11.24
CA CYS A 9 37.27 27.47 10.32
C CYS A 9 37.58 27.11 8.85
N VAL A 10 38.86 26.96 8.48
CA VAL A 10 39.25 26.70 7.08
C VAL A 10 38.79 25.33 6.60
N ASN A 11 38.76 24.31 7.47
CA ASN A 11 38.22 22.99 7.11
C ASN A 11 36.69 23.02 6.94
N LEU A 12 35.95 23.73 7.79
CA LEU A 12 34.50 23.91 7.62
C LEU A 12 34.17 24.74 6.37
N PHE A 13 34.90 25.81 6.08
CA PHE A 13 34.70 26.63 4.88
C PHE A 13 35.07 25.90 3.59
N ALA A 14 36.13 25.07 3.60
CA ALA A 14 36.51 24.27 2.44
C ALA A 14 35.49 23.16 2.17
N GLN A 15 35.00 22.50 3.22
CA GLN A 15 33.98 21.47 3.13
C GLN A 15 32.63 22.05 2.69
N GLN A 16 32.23 23.22 3.21
CA GLN A 16 31.01 23.93 2.81
C GLN A 16 31.07 24.37 1.34
N LYS A 17 32.21 24.90 0.87
CA LYS A 17 32.40 25.31 -0.53
C LYS A 17 32.39 24.12 -1.50
N GLN A 18 32.82 22.94 -1.05
CA GLN A 18 32.76 21.69 -1.80
C GLN A 18 31.31 21.20 -1.96
N TYR A 19 30.49 21.32 -0.92
CA TYR A 19 29.05 21.03 -1.00
C TYR A 19 28.31 22.02 -1.89
N ASP A 20 28.63 23.32 -1.83
CA ASP A 20 28.00 24.33 -2.69
C ASP A 20 28.22 24.04 -4.18
N ASN A 21 29.43 23.57 -4.54
CA ASN A 21 29.74 23.19 -5.92
C ASN A 21 28.99 21.92 -6.35
N LEU A 22 28.92 20.90 -5.48
CA LEU A 22 28.16 19.68 -5.73
C LEU A 22 26.67 19.97 -5.97
N ILE A 23 26.07 20.83 -5.14
CA ILE A 23 24.66 21.22 -5.26
C ILE A 23 24.43 21.98 -6.57
N ALA A 24 25.31 22.93 -6.91
CA ALA A 24 25.19 23.68 -8.15
C ALA A 24 25.21 22.76 -9.38
N VAL A 25 26.17 21.83 -9.44
CA VAL A 25 26.26 20.82 -10.51
C VAL A 25 24.99 19.97 -10.54
N PHE A 26 24.51 19.49 -9.39
CA PHE A 26 23.29 18.68 -9.35
C PHE A 26 22.07 19.44 -9.87
N ILE A 27 21.85 20.69 -9.44
CA ILE A 27 20.71 21.50 -9.88
C ILE A 27 20.79 21.74 -11.39
N GLU A 28 21.97 22.10 -11.90
CA GLU A 28 22.19 22.36 -13.31
C GLU A 28 21.86 21.12 -14.15
N ASP A 29 22.53 20.00 -13.87
CA ASP A 29 22.36 18.74 -14.57
C ASP A 29 20.91 18.22 -14.51
N TYR A 30 20.29 18.30 -13.33
CA TYR A 30 18.90 17.91 -13.15
C TYR A 30 17.96 18.78 -14.01
N ASN A 31 18.14 20.10 -13.98
CA ASN A 31 17.28 21.03 -14.70
C ASN A 31 17.53 21.04 -16.22
N THR A 32 18.74 20.70 -16.69
CA THR A 32 19.04 20.55 -18.13
C THR A 32 18.74 19.15 -18.66
N SER A 33 18.50 18.17 -17.76
CA SER A 33 18.43 16.74 -18.10
C SER A 33 19.72 16.18 -18.69
N ASP A 34 20.86 16.83 -18.42
CA ASP A 34 22.20 16.38 -18.79
C ASP A 34 22.92 15.97 -17.51
N TYR A 35 22.90 14.68 -17.17
CA TYR A 35 23.34 14.18 -15.86
C TYR A 35 24.82 13.78 -15.80
N ASP A 36 25.58 14.03 -16.87
CA ASP A 36 26.94 13.52 -17.03
C ASP A 36 27.90 14.08 -15.98
N ASP A 37 27.81 15.36 -15.65
CA ASP A 37 28.74 16.02 -14.73
C ASP A 37 28.47 15.66 -13.28
N PHE A 38 27.21 15.54 -12.89
CA PHE A 38 26.79 15.05 -11.59
C PHE A 38 27.14 13.56 -11.42
N TYR A 39 26.95 12.74 -12.45
CA TYR A 39 27.30 11.32 -12.39
C TYR A 39 28.80 11.07 -12.26
N ARG A 40 29.65 11.95 -12.84
CA ARG A 40 31.11 11.89 -12.62
C ARG A 40 31.53 12.09 -11.18
N LEU A 41 30.67 12.69 -10.35
CA LEU A 41 30.94 12.86 -8.92
C LEU A 41 30.67 11.57 -8.13
N PHE A 42 30.09 10.54 -8.73
CA PHE A 42 29.83 9.27 -8.04
C PHE A 42 31.14 8.51 -7.81
N SER A 43 31.31 7.98 -6.60
CA SER A 43 32.39 7.04 -6.28
C SER A 43 32.31 5.81 -7.18
N GLU A 44 33.46 5.16 -7.43
CA GLU A 44 33.53 3.94 -8.25
C GLU A 44 32.57 2.85 -7.75
N ALA A 45 32.44 2.71 -6.42
CA ALA A 45 31.50 1.78 -5.79
C ALA A 45 30.04 2.12 -6.15
N LEU A 46 29.65 3.40 -6.05
CA LEU A 46 28.30 3.83 -6.38
C LEU A 46 28.01 3.69 -7.88
N GLN A 47 28.96 4.00 -8.76
CA GLN A 47 28.79 3.80 -10.21
C GLN A 47 28.58 2.32 -10.57
N LYS A 48 29.20 1.41 -9.82
CA LYS A 48 29.02 -0.04 -10.01
C LYS A 48 27.63 -0.51 -9.55
N GLU A 49 27.14 0.02 -8.44
CA GLU A 49 25.80 -0.31 -7.91
C GLU A 49 24.67 0.34 -8.73
N LEU A 50 24.89 1.57 -9.19
CA LEU A 50 23.95 2.37 -9.95
C LEU A 50 24.60 2.88 -11.26
N PRO A 51 24.65 2.05 -12.32
CA PRO A 51 25.20 2.45 -13.61
C PRO A 51 24.47 3.65 -14.23
N ALA A 52 25.19 4.43 -15.04
CA ALA A 52 24.72 5.69 -15.66
C ALA A 52 23.29 5.62 -16.19
N VAL A 53 22.95 4.63 -17.02
CA VAL A 53 21.60 4.49 -17.59
C VAL A 53 20.51 4.42 -16.51
N LYS A 54 20.77 3.71 -15.40
CA LYS A 54 19.81 3.61 -14.30
C LYS A 54 19.72 4.91 -13.51
N ALA A 55 20.85 5.55 -13.25
CA ALA A 55 20.89 6.86 -12.59
C ALA A 55 20.12 7.91 -13.40
N TYR A 56 20.33 7.95 -14.72
CA TYR A 56 19.74 8.93 -15.62
C TYR A 56 18.23 8.75 -15.71
N ASN A 57 17.76 7.50 -15.82
CA ASN A 57 16.34 7.19 -15.80
C ASN A 57 15.70 7.59 -14.47
N PHE A 58 16.38 7.34 -13.35
CA PHE A 58 15.89 7.76 -12.04
C PHE A 58 15.69 9.27 -11.95
N PHE A 59 16.67 10.08 -12.38
CA PHE A 59 16.54 11.54 -12.38
C PHE A 59 15.50 12.04 -13.39
N ALA A 60 15.38 11.39 -14.55
CA ALA A 60 14.38 11.72 -15.55
C ALA A 60 12.95 11.46 -15.03
N GLU A 61 12.70 10.31 -14.39
CA GLU A 61 11.42 10.01 -13.76
C GLU A 61 11.09 10.95 -12.60
N MET A 62 12.10 11.32 -11.81
CA MET A 62 11.94 12.29 -10.74
C MET A 62 11.51 13.65 -11.31
N LYS A 63 12.15 14.09 -12.40
CA LYS A 63 11.82 15.34 -13.11
C LYS A 63 10.46 15.31 -13.79
N GLU A 64 10.08 14.18 -14.39
CA GLU A 64 8.76 14.01 -15.00
C GLU A 64 7.63 14.23 -13.97
N LYS A 65 7.84 13.80 -12.72
CA LYS A 65 6.86 13.93 -11.64
C LYS A 65 6.90 15.28 -10.94
N LEU A 66 8.10 15.75 -10.60
CA LEU A 66 8.29 16.91 -9.72
C LEU A 66 8.54 18.20 -10.48
N GLY A 67 8.96 18.13 -11.75
CA GLY A 67 9.43 19.28 -12.53
C GLY A 67 10.86 19.69 -12.18
N ASN A 68 11.28 20.89 -12.65
CA ASN A 68 12.61 21.42 -12.35
C ASN A 68 12.77 21.75 -10.85
N ILE A 69 14.00 21.71 -10.36
CA ILE A 69 14.37 22.24 -9.05
C ILE A 69 14.35 23.77 -9.10
N LYS A 70 13.51 24.39 -8.26
CA LYS A 70 13.45 25.85 -8.05
C LYS A 70 14.50 26.32 -7.06
N SER A 71 14.64 25.61 -5.94
CA SER A 71 15.55 25.95 -4.86
C SER A 71 16.06 24.69 -4.16
N MET A 72 17.28 24.75 -3.63
CA MET A 72 17.86 23.68 -2.82
C MET A 72 18.78 24.30 -1.77
N GLU A 73 18.41 24.16 -0.50
CA GLU A 73 19.07 24.82 0.62
C GLU A 73 19.42 23.83 1.72
N PHE A 74 20.53 24.04 2.43
CA PHE A 74 20.91 23.18 3.55
C PHE A 74 19.83 23.23 4.65
N TYR A 75 19.26 22.08 4.98
CA TYR A 75 18.21 21.92 5.99
C TYR A 75 18.79 21.52 7.36
N GLY A 76 19.74 20.59 7.37
CA GLY A 76 20.29 20.05 8.61
C GLY A 76 21.09 18.77 8.38
N LEU A 77 21.39 18.06 9.47
CA LEU A 77 22.02 16.75 9.43
C LEU A 77 21.01 15.69 9.87
N ASP A 78 21.07 14.49 9.27
CA ASP A 78 20.31 13.33 9.74
C ASP A 78 20.97 12.66 10.97
N GLU A 79 20.35 11.61 11.48
CA GLU A 79 20.84 10.84 12.66
C GLU A 79 22.25 10.24 12.46
N ASN A 80 22.71 10.11 11.22
CA ASN A 80 24.04 9.62 10.86
C ASN A 80 25.02 10.75 10.51
N ASN A 81 24.69 12.00 10.86
CA ASN A 81 25.43 13.22 10.51
C ASN A 81 25.56 13.48 8.99
N LEU A 82 24.63 12.99 8.18
CA LEU A 82 24.63 13.24 6.73
C LEU A 82 23.81 14.48 6.39
N ALA A 83 24.33 15.33 5.49
CA ALA A 83 23.70 16.59 5.10
C ALA A 83 22.38 16.39 4.34
N LEU A 84 21.33 17.04 4.82
CA LEU A 84 20.01 17.10 4.20
C LEU A 84 19.79 18.48 3.60
N TYR A 85 19.22 18.51 2.40
CA TYR A 85 18.92 19.71 1.66
C TYR A 85 17.42 19.77 1.40
N LYS A 86 16.78 20.87 1.83
CA LYS A 86 15.40 21.17 1.47
C LYS A 86 15.38 21.59 0.00
N THR A 87 14.70 20.82 -0.82
CA THR A 87 14.58 21.02 -2.27
C THR A 87 13.13 21.28 -2.64
N GLU A 88 12.90 22.40 -3.30
CA GLU A 88 11.60 22.82 -3.82
C GLU A 88 11.55 22.62 -5.33
N PHE A 89 10.46 22.06 -5.83
CA PHE A 89 10.29 21.76 -7.25
C PHE A 89 9.18 22.59 -7.91
N GLU A 90 9.12 22.58 -9.24
CA GLU A 90 8.07 23.26 -10.03
C GLU A 90 6.65 22.77 -9.72
N SER A 91 6.49 21.51 -9.30
CA SER A 91 5.24 20.92 -8.83
C SER A 91 4.71 21.52 -7.51
N GLU A 92 5.48 22.38 -6.84
CA GLU A 92 5.26 22.86 -5.46
C GLU A 92 5.52 21.79 -4.38
N ASP A 93 5.95 20.59 -4.76
CA ASP A 93 6.42 19.59 -3.80
C ASP A 93 7.74 20.04 -3.15
N ILE A 94 7.88 19.75 -1.85
CA ILE A 94 9.10 19.98 -1.08
C ILE A 94 9.61 18.62 -0.59
N MET A 95 10.89 18.34 -0.84
CA MET A 95 11.56 17.13 -0.38
C MET A 95 12.85 17.46 0.36
N LEU A 96 13.34 16.51 1.16
CA LEU A 96 14.70 16.51 1.68
C LEU A 96 15.57 15.59 0.82
N LEU A 97 16.55 16.15 0.13
CA LEU A 97 17.55 15.39 -0.60
C LEU A 97 18.81 15.22 0.25
N ASN A 98 19.37 14.02 0.24
CA ASN A 98 20.65 13.72 0.86
C ASN A 98 21.68 13.38 -0.23
N LEU A 99 22.73 14.18 -0.29
CA LEU A 99 23.91 13.94 -1.12
C LEU A 99 25.05 13.48 -0.20
N ALA A 100 25.20 12.17 -0.02
CA ALA A 100 26.21 11.63 0.88
C ALA A 100 27.58 11.63 0.19
N VAL A 101 28.54 12.34 0.76
CA VAL A 101 29.88 12.55 0.20
C VAL A 101 30.94 11.94 1.12
N ASN A 102 31.92 11.24 0.56
CA ASN A 102 33.05 10.70 1.32
C ASN A 102 34.12 11.78 1.60
N THR A 103 35.19 11.41 2.31
CA THR A 103 36.30 12.33 2.63
C THR A 103 37.08 12.82 1.41
N GLU A 104 36.92 12.17 0.26
CA GLU A 104 37.58 12.50 -1.00
C GLU A 104 36.72 13.41 -1.89
N GLY A 105 35.47 13.67 -1.50
CA GLY A 105 34.55 14.51 -2.26
C GLY A 105 33.65 13.77 -3.23
N GLU A 106 33.69 12.45 -3.23
CA GLU A 106 32.87 11.62 -4.11
C GLU A 106 31.51 11.33 -3.47
N LEU A 107 30.47 11.33 -4.29
CA LEU A 107 29.14 10.90 -3.91
C LEU A 107 29.15 9.38 -3.68
N VAL A 108 28.87 8.98 -2.46
CA VAL A 108 28.74 7.58 -2.04
C VAL A 108 27.30 7.16 -1.82
N GLY A 109 26.35 8.11 -1.88
CA GLY A 109 24.93 7.80 -1.79
C GLY A 109 24.03 8.99 -2.12
N PHE A 110 22.83 8.68 -2.55
CA PHE A 110 21.77 9.64 -2.83
C PHE A 110 20.47 9.15 -2.20
N ARG A 111 19.78 10.00 -1.42
CA ARG A 111 18.45 9.67 -0.88
C ARG A 111 17.47 10.81 -1.12
N VAL A 112 16.24 10.46 -1.43
CA VAL A 112 15.09 11.36 -1.48
C VAL A 112 14.21 11.02 -0.27
N ILE A 113 13.92 12.02 0.54
CA ILE A 113 13.14 11.89 1.77
C ILE A 113 12.00 12.91 1.69
N ASN A 114 10.81 12.56 2.16
CA ASN A 114 9.71 13.52 2.21
C ASN A 114 10.07 14.66 3.17
N PHE A 115 9.77 15.90 2.78
CA PHE A 115 9.95 17.02 3.70
C PHE A 115 8.98 16.84 4.89
N PRO A 116 9.46 16.96 6.14
CA PRO A 116 8.59 16.95 7.30
C PRO A 116 7.59 18.08 7.14
N GLN A 117 6.31 17.75 6.96
CA GLN A 117 5.25 18.74 6.98
C GLN A 117 5.33 19.51 8.31
N ASP A 118 5.14 20.83 8.28
CA ASP A 118 4.97 21.64 9.50
C ASP A 118 3.93 20.97 10.41
N GLN A 119 4.06 21.18 11.73
CA GLN A 119 3.23 20.56 12.78
C GLN A 119 1.82 20.24 12.25
N ALA A 120 1.52 18.94 12.12
CA ALA A 120 0.24 18.48 11.60
C ALA A 120 -0.88 19.30 12.23
N ASP A 121 -1.76 19.89 11.42
CA ASP A 121 -2.90 20.65 11.95
C ASP A 121 -3.76 19.71 12.78
N LEU A 122 -3.65 19.81 14.11
CA LEU A 122 -4.38 19.01 15.08
C LEU A 122 -5.68 19.70 15.55
N SER A 123 -6.09 20.81 14.92
CA SER A 123 -7.33 21.51 15.28
C SER A 123 -8.57 20.62 15.18
N PHE A 124 -8.55 19.62 14.29
CA PHE A 124 -9.62 18.63 14.16
C PHE A 124 -9.83 17.77 15.42
N LEU A 125 -8.85 17.72 16.35
CA LEU A 125 -9.02 16.99 17.61
C LEU A 125 -10.11 17.62 18.48
N GLU A 126 -10.42 18.90 18.32
CA GLU A 126 -11.52 19.56 19.04
C GLU A 126 -12.90 19.19 18.46
N GLN A 127 -12.96 18.78 17.18
CA GLN A 127 -14.20 18.36 16.51
C GLN A 127 -14.66 16.99 17.04
N SER A 128 -15.96 16.78 17.12
CA SER A 128 -16.54 15.44 17.31
C SER A 128 -16.26 14.54 16.10
N GLU A 129 -16.28 13.22 16.32
CA GLU A 129 -16.15 12.24 15.23
C GLU A 129 -17.24 12.47 14.16
N GLU A 130 -18.47 12.74 14.59
CA GLU A 130 -19.58 13.05 13.71
C GLU A 130 -19.30 14.27 12.84
N GLU A 131 -18.77 15.36 13.39
CA GLU A 131 -18.45 16.57 12.62
C GLU A 131 -17.43 16.27 11.52
N ILE A 132 -16.33 15.60 11.86
CA ILE A 132 -15.30 15.17 10.90
C ILE A 132 -15.93 14.31 9.80
N ILE A 133 -16.76 13.35 10.17
CA ILE A 133 -17.42 12.44 9.23
C ILE A 133 -18.37 13.21 8.29
N TYR A 134 -19.21 14.10 8.81
CA TYR A 134 -20.15 14.86 7.98
C TYR A 134 -19.44 15.86 7.06
N GLU A 135 -18.38 16.49 7.53
CA GLU A 135 -17.53 17.40 6.76
C GLU A 135 -16.98 16.69 5.52
N LEU A 136 -16.42 15.49 5.70
CA LEU A 136 -15.78 14.74 4.61
C LEU A 136 -16.77 13.95 3.75
N ALA A 137 -17.90 13.52 4.32
CA ALA A 137 -18.96 12.82 3.58
C ALA A 137 -19.65 13.70 2.52
N ILE A 138 -19.46 15.04 2.54
CA ILE A 138 -19.97 15.92 1.48
C ILE A 138 -19.41 15.54 0.10
N ASN A 139 -18.26 14.88 0.05
CA ASN A 139 -17.60 14.43 -1.17
C ASN A 139 -18.18 13.13 -1.76
N LEU A 140 -19.14 12.49 -1.10
CA LEU A 140 -19.89 11.37 -1.69
C LEU A 140 -20.56 11.80 -3.01
N PRO A 141 -20.69 10.91 -4.01
CA PRO A 141 -21.56 11.16 -5.16
C PRO A 141 -23.05 11.11 -4.75
N ASP A 142 -23.95 11.52 -5.65
CA ASP A 142 -25.38 11.30 -5.43
C ASP A 142 -25.67 9.81 -5.19
N LYS A 143 -26.49 9.49 -4.19
CA LYS A 143 -26.79 8.12 -3.70
C LYS A 143 -25.59 7.38 -3.10
N GLY A 144 -24.44 8.04 -2.98
CA GLY A 144 -23.28 7.53 -2.24
C GLY A 144 -23.63 7.27 -0.78
N GLN A 145 -22.99 6.24 -0.22
CA GLN A 145 -23.16 5.76 1.13
C GLN A 145 -21.78 5.57 1.77
N LEU A 146 -21.71 5.93 3.04
CA LEU A 146 -20.55 5.74 3.90
C LEU A 146 -21.02 5.01 5.15
N ALA A 147 -20.35 3.92 5.50
CA ALA A 147 -20.62 3.15 6.70
C ALA A 147 -19.32 3.08 7.50
N ILE A 148 -19.35 3.50 8.77
CA ILE A 148 -18.18 3.61 9.63
C ILE A 148 -18.44 2.86 10.94
N ALA A 149 -17.47 2.06 11.38
CA ALA A 149 -17.40 1.54 12.73
C ALA A 149 -16.20 2.16 13.44
N VAL A 150 -16.44 2.75 14.61
CA VAL A 150 -15.41 3.19 15.55
C VAL A 150 -15.37 2.18 16.69
N ILE A 151 -14.23 1.53 16.89
CA ILE A 151 -14.04 0.38 17.77
C ILE A 151 -13.15 0.79 18.93
N ASN A 152 -13.59 0.50 20.16
CA ASN A 152 -12.87 0.73 21.41
C ASN A 152 -12.94 -0.53 22.28
N GLY A 153 -11.95 -1.41 22.13
CA GLY A 153 -11.98 -2.74 22.71
C GLY A 153 -13.21 -3.52 22.23
N ASP A 154 -14.09 -3.87 23.16
CA ASP A 154 -15.31 -4.63 22.87
C ASP A 154 -16.48 -3.73 22.41
N GLU A 155 -16.39 -2.42 22.62
CA GLU A 155 -17.43 -1.46 22.24
C GLU A 155 -17.29 -1.03 20.77
N VAL A 156 -18.41 -0.96 20.05
CA VAL A 156 -18.44 -0.52 18.66
C VAL A 156 -19.55 0.49 18.44
N LYS A 157 -19.18 1.68 17.96
CA LYS A 157 -20.08 2.73 17.52
C LYS A 157 -20.21 2.69 16.00
N TYR A 158 -21.43 2.54 15.49
CA TYR A 158 -21.72 2.51 14.06
C TYR A 158 -22.32 3.83 13.60
N ILE A 159 -21.76 4.40 12.54
CA ILE A 159 -22.21 5.65 11.93
C ILE A 159 -22.43 5.38 10.45
N GLY A 160 -23.64 5.64 9.96
CA GLY A 160 -23.97 5.49 8.55
C GLY A 160 -24.49 6.79 7.96
N ILE A 161 -24.00 7.12 6.77
CA ILE A 161 -24.40 8.31 6.01
C ILE A 161 -24.80 7.89 4.60
N LYS A 162 -25.84 8.56 4.09
CA LYS A 162 -26.22 8.51 2.69
C LYS A 162 -26.41 9.91 2.13
N LYS A 163 -25.90 10.14 0.92
CA LYS A 163 -26.15 11.35 0.16
C LYS A 163 -27.38 11.19 -0.73
N ASP A 164 -28.28 12.17 -0.64
CA ASP A 164 -29.49 12.28 -1.46
C ASP A 164 -29.44 13.65 -2.13
N ARG A 165 -28.99 13.64 -3.40
CA ARG A 165 -28.63 14.83 -4.18
C ARG A 165 -27.53 15.64 -3.48
N THR A 166 -27.90 16.77 -2.89
CA THR A 166 -26.98 17.67 -2.17
C THR A 166 -27.06 17.49 -0.65
N LYS A 167 -27.98 16.68 -0.14
CA LYS A 167 -28.23 16.54 1.30
C LYS A 167 -27.61 15.26 1.84
N LEU A 168 -26.85 15.38 2.92
CA LEU A 168 -26.41 14.25 3.73
C LEU A 168 -27.48 13.90 4.76
N LYS A 169 -27.67 12.60 4.98
CA LYS A 169 -28.61 12.08 5.99
C LYS A 169 -27.96 10.91 6.72
N SER A 170 -28.18 10.82 8.03
CA SER A 170 -27.93 9.60 8.77
C SER A 170 -28.72 8.43 8.17
N PHE A 171 -28.12 7.25 8.11
CA PHE A 171 -28.68 6.10 7.43
C PHE A 171 -28.21 4.79 8.08
N GLU A 172 -29.14 3.87 8.37
CA GLU A 172 -28.83 2.57 8.99
C GLU A 172 -28.27 1.58 7.96
N ASN A 173 -26.97 1.65 7.67
CA ASN A 173 -26.29 0.78 6.70
C ASN A 173 -25.32 -0.24 7.32
N LYS A 174 -25.18 -0.31 8.64
CA LYS A 174 -24.22 -1.22 9.32
C LYS A 174 -24.39 -2.72 8.99
N LYS A 175 -25.60 -3.14 8.59
CA LYS A 175 -25.92 -4.52 8.18
C LYS A 175 -25.92 -4.73 6.66
N MET A 176 -25.82 -3.65 5.88
CA MET A 176 -25.84 -3.73 4.43
C MET A 176 -24.51 -4.27 3.93
N LEU A 177 -24.57 -5.01 2.83
CA LEU A 177 -23.38 -5.61 2.23
C LEU A 177 -22.73 -4.65 1.24
N PHE A 178 -21.44 -4.38 1.44
CA PHE A 178 -20.60 -3.62 0.53
C PHE A 178 -19.62 -4.57 -0.15
N GLY A 179 -19.24 -4.26 -1.39
CA GLY A 179 -18.11 -4.92 -2.04
C GLY A 179 -16.84 -4.63 -1.26
N LEU A 180 -16.03 -5.66 -1.02
CA LEU A 180 -14.83 -5.53 -0.19
C LEU A 180 -13.60 -5.06 -0.99
N GLY A 181 -13.68 -5.09 -2.32
CA GLY A 181 -12.52 -4.88 -3.19
C GLY A 181 -11.40 -5.83 -2.80
N ASN A 182 -10.18 -5.33 -2.69
CA ASN A 182 -9.00 -6.13 -2.40
C ASN A 182 -8.78 -6.52 -0.92
N PHE A 183 -9.76 -6.39 -0.02
CA PHE A 183 -9.63 -6.97 1.33
C PHE A 183 -9.58 -8.50 1.35
N ASN A 184 -9.95 -9.18 0.26
CA ASN A 184 -9.71 -10.61 0.15
C ASN A 184 -8.22 -10.97 0.26
N THR A 185 -7.30 -10.04 -0.04
CA THR A 185 -5.86 -10.24 0.25
C THR A 185 -5.57 -10.45 1.74
N ILE A 186 -6.31 -9.76 2.64
CA ILE A 186 -6.19 -9.95 4.09
C ILE A 186 -6.65 -11.35 4.50
N PHE A 187 -7.78 -11.82 3.95
CA PHE A 187 -8.29 -13.15 4.25
C PHE A 187 -7.38 -14.26 3.70
N THR A 188 -6.84 -14.09 2.48
CA THR A 188 -5.85 -15.01 1.91
C THR A 188 -4.55 -15.03 2.71
N ALA A 189 -4.05 -13.86 3.14
CA ALA A 189 -2.88 -13.78 4.01
C ALA A 189 -3.15 -14.41 5.39
N THR A 190 -4.37 -14.30 5.91
CA THR A 190 -4.78 -15.00 7.14
C THR A 190 -4.83 -16.51 6.93
N LEU A 191 -5.31 -16.99 5.78
CA LEU A 191 -5.29 -18.42 5.43
C LEU A 191 -3.85 -18.96 5.27
N LEU A 192 -2.91 -18.14 4.78
CA LEU A 192 -1.49 -18.45 4.81
C LEU A 192 -0.99 -18.64 6.26
N SER A 193 -1.34 -17.73 7.16
CA SER A 193 -1.01 -17.86 8.59
C SER A 193 -1.63 -19.11 9.24
N GLU A 194 -2.84 -19.52 8.82
CA GLU A 194 -3.44 -20.81 9.22
C GLU A 194 -2.58 -21.98 8.74
N ALA A 195 -2.14 -22.00 7.48
CA ALA A 195 -1.30 -23.09 6.95
C ALA A 195 0.04 -23.22 7.69
N ILE A 196 0.63 -22.08 8.09
CA ILE A 196 1.85 -22.04 8.91
C ILE A 196 1.57 -22.58 10.32
N THR A 197 0.46 -22.14 10.93
CA THR A 197 0.06 -22.59 12.28
C THR A 197 -0.27 -24.10 12.31
N ASP A 198 -0.88 -24.61 11.23
CA ASP A 198 -1.14 -26.03 10.99
C ASP A 198 0.14 -26.82 10.65
N LYS A 199 1.32 -26.16 10.62
CA LYS A 199 2.64 -26.74 10.30
C LYS A 199 2.70 -27.42 8.94
N LYS A 200 1.90 -26.95 7.97
CA LYS A 200 1.89 -27.48 6.60
C LYS A 200 3.02 -26.91 5.75
N ILE A 201 3.40 -25.66 6.02
CA ILE A 201 4.41 -24.89 5.30
C ILE A 201 5.14 -23.94 6.25
N ASN A 202 6.31 -23.45 5.81
CA ASN A 202 6.97 -22.29 6.37
C ASN A 202 6.83 -21.09 5.44
N LEU A 203 6.92 -19.88 6.01
CA LEU A 203 6.76 -18.64 5.27
C LEU A 203 7.82 -18.44 4.16
N SER A 204 9.02 -18.99 4.34
CA SER A 204 10.12 -18.94 3.37
C SER A 204 10.07 -20.03 2.29
N ASP A 205 9.16 -21.00 2.40
CA ASP A 205 9.06 -22.08 1.42
C ASP A 205 8.67 -21.54 0.05
N LEU A 206 9.19 -22.17 -1.01
CA LEU A 206 8.91 -21.79 -2.39
C LEU A 206 7.60 -22.43 -2.87
N VAL A 207 6.71 -21.59 -3.40
CA VAL A 207 5.40 -22.03 -3.91
C VAL A 207 5.52 -22.93 -5.14
N ASN A 208 6.64 -22.81 -5.88
CA ASN A 208 6.94 -23.61 -7.07
C ASN A 208 6.81 -25.12 -6.83
N SER A 209 7.10 -25.58 -5.61
CA SER A 209 7.02 -27.01 -5.24
C SER A 209 5.61 -27.60 -5.29
N TYR A 210 4.57 -26.75 -5.38
CA TYR A 210 3.17 -27.16 -5.48
C TYR A 210 2.64 -27.22 -6.91
N PHE A 211 3.50 -27.00 -7.91
CA PHE A 211 3.20 -27.07 -9.33
C PHE A 211 4.11 -28.10 -10.01
N ASP A 212 3.57 -28.85 -10.96
CA ASP A 212 4.27 -29.96 -11.64
C ASP A 212 5.00 -29.52 -12.93
N PHE A 213 5.17 -28.21 -13.10
CA PHE A 213 5.92 -27.60 -14.19
C PHE A 213 6.90 -26.54 -13.66
N PRO A 214 8.05 -26.35 -14.33
CA PRO A 214 8.94 -25.25 -13.99
C PRO A 214 8.30 -23.93 -14.40
N PHE A 215 8.46 -22.90 -13.56
CA PHE A 215 8.06 -21.55 -13.92
C PHE A 215 9.04 -20.99 -14.96
N LYS A 216 8.53 -20.11 -15.82
CA LYS A 216 9.31 -19.41 -16.85
C LYS A 216 10.59 -18.83 -16.24
N ASP A 217 11.70 -18.96 -16.98
CA ASP A 217 13.02 -18.43 -16.59
C ASP A 217 13.50 -18.86 -15.18
N SER A 218 12.98 -19.98 -14.67
CA SER A 218 13.26 -20.47 -13.31
C SER A 218 12.87 -19.48 -12.20
N LEU A 219 11.86 -18.64 -12.44
CA LEU A 219 11.32 -17.71 -11.45
C LEU A 219 10.88 -18.45 -10.16
N GLN A 220 11.22 -17.89 -9.01
CA GLN A 220 10.92 -18.47 -7.70
C GLN A 220 10.22 -17.46 -6.80
N PHE A 221 9.18 -17.91 -6.11
CA PHE A 221 8.41 -17.08 -5.19
C PHE A 221 8.23 -17.80 -3.86
N SER A 222 8.54 -17.12 -2.76
CA SER A 222 8.20 -17.61 -1.43
C SER A 222 6.78 -17.21 -1.05
N PHE A 223 6.17 -17.91 -0.09
CA PHE A 223 4.88 -17.46 0.46
C PHE A 223 4.97 -16.04 1.03
N ALA A 224 6.10 -15.69 1.65
CA ALA A 224 6.39 -14.34 2.13
C ALA A 224 6.29 -13.30 1.01
N SER A 225 7.00 -13.50 -0.10
CA SER A 225 7.11 -12.49 -1.17
C SER A 225 5.79 -12.26 -1.91
N LEU A 226 4.91 -13.27 -1.95
CA LEU A 226 3.56 -13.10 -2.46
C LEU A 226 2.69 -12.30 -1.48
N ALA A 227 2.66 -12.69 -0.21
CA ALA A 227 1.78 -12.09 0.79
C ALA A 227 2.13 -10.65 1.16
N ASN A 228 3.41 -10.27 1.10
CA ASN A 228 3.88 -8.90 1.37
C ASN A 228 4.12 -8.07 0.09
N ASN A 229 3.77 -8.61 -1.09
CA ASN A 229 3.93 -7.98 -2.39
C ASN A 229 5.39 -7.67 -2.81
N SER A 230 6.40 -8.34 -2.25
CA SER A 230 7.81 -8.20 -2.65
C SER A 230 8.24 -9.17 -3.76
N SER A 231 7.29 -9.87 -4.39
CA SER A 231 7.53 -10.75 -5.55
C SER A 231 7.74 -9.99 -6.85
N PHE A 232 7.34 -8.71 -6.90
CA PHE A 232 7.43 -7.83 -8.06
C PHE A 232 6.70 -8.35 -9.31
N LEU A 233 5.74 -9.27 -9.10
CA LEU A 233 4.79 -9.68 -10.13
C LEU A 233 3.94 -8.46 -10.56
N PRO A 234 3.51 -8.39 -11.83
CA PRO A 234 2.62 -7.34 -12.28
C PRO A 234 1.29 -7.38 -11.53
N VAL A 235 0.50 -6.30 -11.62
CA VAL A 235 -0.82 -6.25 -10.97
C VAL A 235 -1.74 -7.34 -11.54
N LEU A 236 -1.81 -7.41 -12.87
CA LEU A 236 -2.58 -8.38 -13.65
C LEU A 236 -1.67 -8.99 -14.74
N PRO A 237 -1.97 -10.20 -15.23
CA PRO A 237 -1.32 -10.74 -16.42
C PRO A 237 -1.70 -9.91 -17.65
N GLU A 238 -0.82 -9.85 -18.65
CA GLU A 238 -1.14 -9.21 -19.93
C GLU A 238 -2.22 -10.03 -20.67
N TYR A 239 -3.15 -9.34 -21.31
CA TYR A 239 -4.15 -9.96 -22.18
C TYR A 239 -3.62 -10.04 -23.62
N PHE A 240 -3.62 -11.25 -24.19
CA PHE A 240 -3.32 -11.49 -25.60
C PHE A 240 -4.60 -12.01 -26.28
N ASP A 241 -5.02 -11.38 -27.37
CA ASP A 241 -6.13 -11.89 -28.20
C ASP A 241 -5.68 -13.16 -28.96
N ALA A 242 -6.62 -13.88 -29.58
CA ALA A 242 -6.39 -15.14 -30.30
C ALA A 242 -5.30 -15.05 -31.40
N ASP A 243 -5.06 -13.86 -31.94
CA ASP A 243 -4.04 -13.58 -32.95
C ASP A 243 -2.71 -13.06 -32.35
N HIS A 244 -2.54 -13.09 -31.03
CA HIS A 244 -1.38 -12.56 -30.28
C HIS A 244 -1.09 -11.06 -30.54
N GLU A 245 -2.06 -10.31 -31.05
CA GLU A 245 -1.98 -8.85 -31.13
C GLU A 245 -2.45 -8.24 -29.80
N ILE A 246 -1.69 -7.26 -29.28
CA ILE A 246 -2.10 -6.46 -28.12
C ILE A 246 -3.27 -5.58 -28.57
N ASN A 247 -4.50 -6.04 -28.33
CA ASN A 247 -5.68 -5.27 -28.68
C ASN A 247 -5.95 -4.20 -27.61
N ASN A 248 -5.31 -3.04 -27.75
CA ASN A 248 -5.50 -1.87 -26.86
C ASN A 248 -6.91 -1.24 -26.95
N ARG A 249 -7.87 -1.86 -27.64
CA ARG A 249 -9.23 -1.36 -27.82
C ARG A 249 -10.23 -2.42 -27.37
N GLN A 250 -10.73 -2.24 -26.15
CA GLN A 250 -11.50 -3.19 -25.34
C GLN A 250 -10.64 -4.33 -24.78
N ILE A 251 -9.98 -4.02 -23.66
CA ILE A 251 -9.71 -5.03 -22.64
C ILE A 251 -11.06 -5.70 -22.34
N ASP A 252 -11.20 -6.97 -22.65
CA ASP A 252 -12.37 -7.71 -22.21
C ASP A 252 -12.18 -7.98 -20.71
N ASP A 253 -12.77 -7.14 -19.86
CA ASP A 253 -12.76 -7.34 -18.40
C ASP A 253 -13.24 -8.75 -18.02
N LEU A 254 -14.02 -9.39 -18.91
CA LEU A 254 -14.44 -10.79 -18.80
C LEU A 254 -13.27 -11.78 -18.71
N PHE A 255 -12.14 -11.49 -19.36
CA PHE A 255 -10.92 -12.29 -19.21
C PHE A 255 -10.46 -12.31 -17.75
N TYR A 256 -10.38 -11.14 -17.11
CA TYR A 256 -9.99 -11.06 -15.70
C TYR A 256 -11.07 -11.63 -14.78
N TYR A 257 -12.36 -11.42 -15.07
CA TYR A 257 -13.43 -12.05 -14.29
C TYR A 257 -13.39 -13.58 -14.35
N ASN A 258 -13.08 -14.16 -15.51
CA ASN A 258 -13.08 -15.61 -15.71
C ASN A 258 -11.72 -16.28 -15.54
N PHE A 259 -10.65 -15.52 -15.31
CA PHE A 259 -9.27 -16.01 -15.20
C PHE A 259 -9.20 -17.26 -14.32
N SER A 260 -8.76 -18.36 -14.91
CA SER A 260 -8.87 -19.71 -14.34
C SER A 260 -7.54 -20.22 -13.80
N VAL A 261 -7.57 -21.37 -13.09
CA VAL A 261 -6.34 -22.08 -12.69
C VAL A 261 -5.50 -22.47 -13.92
N SER A 262 -6.13 -22.89 -15.02
CA SER A 262 -5.40 -23.18 -16.25
C SER A 262 -4.74 -21.94 -16.87
N ASP A 263 -5.35 -20.76 -16.76
CA ASP A 263 -4.73 -19.51 -17.21
C ASP A 263 -3.55 -19.12 -16.31
N LEU A 264 -3.68 -19.31 -14.99
CA LEU A 264 -2.59 -19.12 -14.03
C LEU A 264 -1.39 -20.01 -14.38
N GLU A 265 -1.63 -21.30 -14.60
CA GLU A 265 -0.57 -22.25 -14.94
C GLU A 265 0.09 -21.91 -16.27
N ARG A 266 -0.69 -21.57 -17.31
CA ARG A 266 -0.16 -21.08 -18.59
C ARG A 266 0.72 -19.85 -18.40
N TYR A 267 0.23 -18.87 -17.63
CA TYR A 267 0.95 -17.63 -17.35
C TYR A 267 2.30 -17.91 -16.68
N PHE A 268 2.33 -18.65 -15.56
CA PHE A 268 3.58 -18.95 -14.86
C PHE A 268 4.52 -19.86 -15.64
N LYS A 269 4.00 -20.70 -16.55
CA LYS A 269 4.81 -21.54 -17.42
C LYS A 269 5.45 -20.77 -18.57
N ASN A 270 4.75 -19.81 -19.17
CA ASN A 270 5.12 -19.25 -20.48
C ASN A 270 5.24 -17.73 -20.56
N GLU A 271 4.59 -16.98 -19.67
CA GLU A 271 4.37 -15.53 -19.85
C GLU A 271 4.84 -14.69 -18.66
N ALA A 272 5.06 -15.30 -17.49
CA ALA A 272 5.40 -14.57 -16.28
C ALA A 272 6.64 -13.66 -16.44
N THR A 273 6.49 -12.45 -15.91
CA THR A 273 7.51 -11.40 -15.89
C THR A 273 7.61 -10.82 -14.48
N ILE A 274 8.75 -10.21 -14.20
CA ILE A 274 8.99 -9.44 -12.98
C ILE A 274 9.25 -7.99 -13.40
N ASP A 275 8.59 -7.07 -12.71
CA ASP A 275 8.82 -5.63 -12.88
C ASP A 275 10.02 -5.19 -12.04
N SER A 276 11.22 -5.36 -12.58
CA SER A 276 12.47 -5.04 -11.89
C SER A 276 12.67 -3.54 -11.66
N LEU A 277 11.97 -2.68 -12.40
CA LEU A 277 12.09 -1.22 -12.26
C LEU A 277 11.51 -0.75 -10.93
N GLU A 278 10.53 -1.46 -10.39
CA GLU A 278 9.85 -1.09 -9.14
C GLU A 278 10.56 -1.59 -7.87
N MET A 279 11.73 -2.24 -8.01
CA MET A 279 12.45 -2.82 -6.87
C MET A 279 12.85 -1.79 -5.81
N PHE A 280 13.09 -0.53 -6.20
CA PHE A 280 13.37 0.56 -5.24
C PHE A 280 12.18 0.86 -4.32
N LYS A 281 10.94 0.61 -4.77
CA LYS A 281 9.72 0.74 -3.95
C LYS A 281 9.54 -0.43 -2.98
N ARG A 282 10.36 -1.48 -3.10
CA ARG A 282 10.40 -2.71 -2.28
C ARG A 282 9.15 -3.60 -2.32
N GLN A 283 8.04 -3.11 -2.84
CA GLN A 283 6.79 -3.83 -3.01
C GLN A 283 6.05 -3.37 -4.27
N ARG A 284 5.27 -4.27 -4.86
CA ARG A 284 4.33 -4.00 -5.95
C ARG A 284 3.08 -4.86 -5.77
N PHE A 285 1.94 -4.21 -5.54
CA PHE A 285 0.68 -4.92 -5.36
C PHE A 285 0.36 -5.82 -6.56
N SER A 286 -0.03 -7.07 -6.31
CA SER A 286 -0.21 -8.06 -7.39
C SER A 286 -1.43 -8.95 -7.19
N PHE A 287 -2.46 -8.79 -8.02
CA PHE A 287 -3.59 -9.72 -8.04
C PHE A 287 -3.14 -11.12 -8.49
N ILE A 288 -2.24 -11.22 -9.48
CA ILE A 288 -1.71 -12.51 -9.93
C ILE A 288 -0.82 -13.18 -8.87
N GLY A 289 -0.10 -12.41 -8.06
CA GLY A 289 0.64 -12.92 -6.90
C GLY A 289 -0.29 -13.53 -5.84
N PHE A 290 -1.41 -12.88 -5.55
CA PHE A 290 -2.43 -13.44 -4.64
C PHE A 290 -3.25 -14.58 -5.27
N ALA A 291 -3.44 -14.60 -6.59
CA ALA A 291 -3.99 -15.75 -7.31
C ALA A 291 -3.09 -16.99 -7.15
N LEU A 292 -1.78 -16.82 -7.33
CA LEU A 292 -0.80 -17.87 -7.10
C LEU A 292 -0.79 -18.33 -5.63
N LEU A 293 -0.83 -17.39 -4.68
CA LEU A 293 -0.88 -17.70 -3.25
C LEU A 293 -2.13 -18.51 -2.88
N GLY A 294 -3.32 -18.06 -3.28
CA GLY A 294 -4.58 -18.73 -2.96
C GLY A 294 -4.71 -20.11 -3.62
N GLU A 295 -4.23 -20.26 -4.85
CA GLU A 295 -4.17 -21.57 -5.53
C GLU A 295 -3.20 -22.52 -4.82
N SER A 296 -2.02 -22.03 -4.42
CA SER A 296 -1.05 -22.83 -3.68
C SER A 296 -1.63 -23.34 -2.35
N LEU A 297 -2.35 -22.48 -1.62
CA LEU A 297 -3.04 -22.86 -0.38
C LEU A 297 -4.14 -23.90 -0.64
N SER A 298 -4.90 -23.75 -1.73
CA SER A 298 -5.92 -24.73 -2.14
C SER A 298 -5.30 -26.11 -2.40
N ARG A 299 -4.13 -26.17 -3.05
CA ARG A 299 -3.37 -27.41 -3.28
C ARG A 299 -2.84 -28.02 -1.99
N ILE A 300 -2.28 -27.21 -1.10
CA ILE A 300 -1.76 -27.64 0.21
C ILE A 300 -2.84 -28.32 1.05
N TYR A 301 -4.04 -27.72 1.09
CA TYR A 301 -5.16 -28.27 1.83
C TYR A 301 -5.98 -29.31 1.06
N LYS A 302 -5.78 -29.42 -0.26
CA LYS A 302 -6.59 -30.23 -1.17
C LYS A 302 -8.09 -29.90 -1.05
N LYS A 303 -8.40 -28.60 -0.96
CA LYS A 303 -9.75 -28.06 -0.84
C LYS A 303 -9.89 -26.79 -1.69
N PRO A 304 -11.09 -26.49 -2.22
CA PRO A 304 -11.35 -25.23 -2.89
C PRO A 304 -11.11 -24.03 -1.96
N TYR A 305 -10.61 -22.92 -2.53
CA TYR A 305 -10.32 -21.69 -1.80
C TYR A 305 -11.53 -21.17 -1.01
N GLU A 306 -12.74 -21.18 -1.58
CA GLU A 306 -13.94 -20.69 -0.91
C GLU A 306 -14.30 -21.50 0.33
N GLU A 307 -14.16 -22.82 0.27
CA GLU A 307 -14.39 -23.67 1.44
C GLU A 307 -13.35 -23.40 2.52
N LEU A 308 -12.09 -23.16 2.13
CA LEU A 308 -11.03 -22.83 3.08
C LEU A 308 -11.27 -21.51 3.78
N ILE A 309 -11.63 -20.46 3.05
CA ILE A 309 -11.94 -19.16 3.65
C ILE A 309 -13.18 -19.24 4.54
N GLN A 310 -14.21 -19.97 4.11
CA GLN A 310 -15.42 -20.16 4.92
C GLN A 310 -15.08 -20.83 6.26
N ASP A 311 -14.44 -22.01 6.22
CA ASP A 311 -14.12 -22.83 7.39
C ASP A 311 -13.09 -22.15 8.31
N LYS A 312 -11.94 -21.76 7.73
CA LYS A 312 -10.79 -21.29 8.51
C LYS A 312 -10.90 -19.84 8.96
N ILE A 313 -11.67 -19.00 8.26
CA ILE A 313 -11.74 -17.56 8.52
C ILE A 313 -13.15 -17.13 8.91
N PHE A 314 -14.13 -17.28 8.02
CA PHE A 314 -15.45 -16.68 8.25
C PHE A 314 -16.18 -17.34 9.42
N ASP A 315 -16.21 -18.68 9.48
CA ASP A 315 -16.84 -19.41 10.58
C ASP A 315 -16.05 -19.23 11.87
N LYS A 316 -14.71 -19.31 11.80
CA LYS A 316 -13.80 -19.15 12.95
C LYS A 316 -13.93 -17.80 13.65
N TYR A 317 -14.17 -16.73 12.89
CA TYR A 317 -14.33 -15.36 13.41
C TYR A 317 -15.80 -14.89 13.43
N GLU A 318 -16.75 -15.81 13.22
CA GLU A 318 -18.20 -15.56 13.22
C GLU A 318 -18.65 -14.43 12.28
N LEU A 319 -18.04 -14.37 11.09
CA LEU A 319 -18.31 -13.42 10.01
C LEU A 319 -19.50 -13.90 9.15
N ASN A 320 -20.66 -14.04 9.79
CA ASN A 320 -21.86 -14.71 9.24
C ASN A 320 -22.51 -14.01 8.03
N SER A 321 -22.10 -12.78 7.73
CA SER A 321 -22.55 -12.00 6.58
C SER A 321 -21.45 -11.74 5.56
N THR A 322 -20.25 -12.29 5.78
CA THR A 322 -19.11 -12.15 4.89
C THR A 322 -19.09 -13.31 3.90
N THR A 323 -18.92 -13.01 2.62
CA THR A 323 -18.94 -14.01 1.54
C THR A 323 -17.96 -13.65 0.45
N ILE A 324 -17.35 -14.65 -0.21
CA ILE A 324 -16.49 -14.44 -1.39
C ILE A 324 -17.30 -14.10 -2.64
N GLN A 325 -18.48 -14.71 -2.78
CA GLN A 325 -19.41 -14.49 -3.88
C GLN A 325 -20.62 -13.67 -3.43
N LYS A 326 -21.37 -13.12 -4.38
CA LYS A 326 -22.55 -12.33 -4.08
C LYS A 326 -23.65 -13.24 -3.52
N PRO A 327 -24.19 -12.95 -2.33
CA PRO A 327 -25.28 -13.75 -1.78
C PRO A 327 -26.57 -13.59 -2.60
N GLN A 328 -27.17 -14.70 -3.03
CA GLN A 328 -28.42 -14.69 -3.81
C GLN A 328 -29.60 -14.03 -3.06
N ASN A 329 -29.63 -14.16 -1.73
CA ASN A 329 -30.76 -13.76 -0.90
C ASN A 329 -30.56 -12.44 -0.14
N LYS A 330 -29.45 -11.72 -0.34
CA LYS A 330 -29.17 -10.46 0.34
C LYS A 330 -28.93 -9.33 -0.67
N LYS A 331 -29.44 -8.14 -0.37
CA LYS A 331 -29.19 -6.95 -1.19
C LYS A 331 -27.80 -6.41 -0.87
N VAL A 332 -27.00 -6.26 -1.92
CA VAL A 332 -25.70 -5.56 -1.89
C VAL A 332 -25.91 -4.10 -2.26
N VAL A 333 -25.17 -3.20 -1.61
CA VAL A 333 -25.12 -1.78 -1.93
C VAL A 333 -24.52 -1.62 -3.32
N LYS A 334 -25.21 -0.91 -4.22
CA LYS A 334 -24.72 -0.67 -5.58
C LYS A 334 -23.49 0.25 -5.55
N GLY A 335 -22.43 -0.12 -6.25
CA GLY A 335 -21.20 0.67 -6.37
C GLY A 335 -21.29 1.75 -7.45
N TYR A 336 -20.48 2.80 -7.30
CA TYR A 336 -20.35 3.91 -8.24
C TYR A 336 -18.89 4.09 -8.67
N ASP A 337 -18.64 4.16 -9.97
CA ASP A 337 -17.28 4.27 -10.52
C ASP A 337 -16.61 5.63 -10.31
N ALA A 338 -15.38 5.76 -10.80
CA ALA A 338 -14.61 7.00 -10.73
C ALA A 338 -15.33 8.20 -11.38
N ASN A 339 -16.27 7.93 -12.30
CA ASN A 339 -17.11 8.94 -12.97
C ASN A 339 -18.47 9.13 -12.28
N GLY A 340 -18.73 8.43 -11.17
CA GLY A 340 -20.00 8.46 -10.45
C GLY A 340 -21.12 7.65 -11.12
N LYS A 341 -20.80 6.77 -12.06
CA LYS A 341 -21.78 5.90 -12.74
C LYS A 341 -21.99 4.62 -11.94
N GLU A 342 -23.24 4.20 -11.80
CA GLU A 342 -23.57 2.92 -11.17
C GLU A 342 -22.96 1.76 -11.98
N ILE A 343 -22.26 0.85 -11.30
CA ILE A 343 -21.63 -0.31 -11.93
C ILE A 343 -22.40 -1.61 -11.72
N ALA A 344 -22.24 -2.52 -12.67
CA ALA A 344 -22.67 -3.90 -12.50
C ALA A 344 -21.76 -4.63 -11.51
N ILE A 345 -22.34 -5.62 -10.83
CA ILE A 345 -21.57 -6.51 -9.96
C ILE A 345 -21.05 -7.67 -10.81
N HIS A 346 -19.72 -7.84 -10.81
CA HIS A 346 -19.05 -8.98 -11.41
C HIS A 346 -18.42 -9.86 -10.32
N GLU A 347 -18.40 -11.16 -10.57
CA GLU A 347 -17.72 -12.12 -9.71
C GLU A 347 -16.40 -12.50 -10.36
N PHE A 348 -15.39 -12.74 -9.52
CA PHE A 348 -14.08 -13.18 -9.97
C PHE A 348 -13.97 -14.69 -9.79
N ASN A 349 -13.40 -15.37 -10.78
CA ASN A 349 -13.03 -16.76 -10.69
C ASN A 349 -11.78 -16.92 -9.82
N LEU A 350 -10.56 -16.92 -10.39
CA LEU A 350 -9.36 -17.13 -9.57
C LEU A 350 -8.95 -15.88 -8.79
N PHE A 351 -9.14 -14.67 -9.34
CA PHE A 351 -8.80 -13.42 -8.62
C PHE A 351 -9.66 -13.16 -7.39
N LYS A 352 -10.66 -14.01 -7.07
CA LYS A 352 -11.38 -13.96 -5.79
C LYS A 352 -10.47 -14.12 -4.57
N THR A 353 -9.27 -14.66 -4.75
CA THR A 353 -8.22 -14.74 -3.72
C THR A 353 -7.62 -13.38 -3.37
N ALA A 354 -7.83 -12.38 -4.23
CA ALA A 354 -7.22 -11.07 -4.10
C ALA A 354 -8.26 -9.95 -4.03
N THR A 355 -9.36 -10.06 -4.77
CA THR A 355 -10.42 -9.04 -4.86
C THR A 355 -11.83 -9.66 -4.85
N GLY A 356 -12.86 -8.82 -4.81
CA GLY A 356 -14.27 -9.22 -4.74
C GLY A 356 -14.77 -9.35 -3.31
N GLY A 357 -15.70 -10.28 -3.08
CA GLY A 357 -16.29 -10.50 -1.76
C GLY A 357 -17.22 -9.38 -1.27
N TYR A 358 -17.99 -9.71 -0.24
CA TYR A 358 -18.97 -8.83 0.38
C TYR A 358 -18.95 -8.99 1.89
N SER A 359 -19.09 -7.89 2.62
CA SER A 359 -19.30 -7.91 4.08
C SER A 359 -20.06 -6.66 4.54
N ASN A 360 -20.27 -6.56 5.85
CA ASN A 360 -20.85 -5.41 6.51
C ASN A 360 -19.98 -4.96 7.70
N LEU A 361 -20.37 -3.86 8.34
CA LEU A 361 -19.60 -3.34 9.47
C LEU A 361 -19.62 -4.27 10.69
N ILE A 362 -20.68 -5.04 10.91
CA ILE A 362 -20.78 -5.93 12.07
C ILE A 362 -19.67 -6.98 12.02
N ASP A 363 -19.57 -7.67 10.89
CA ASP A 363 -18.58 -8.73 10.68
C ASP A 363 -17.16 -8.16 10.68
N LEU A 364 -16.91 -7.09 9.91
CA LEU A 364 -15.56 -6.50 9.88
C LEU A 364 -15.14 -5.93 11.23
N SER A 365 -16.08 -5.46 12.05
CA SER A 365 -15.77 -5.05 13.43
C SER A 365 -15.37 -6.25 14.28
N LYS A 366 -16.07 -7.39 14.19
CA LYS A 366 -15.66 -8.64 14.86
C LYS A 366 -14.26 -9.07 14.43
N PHE A 367 -13.96 -8.98 13.13
CA PHE A 367 -12.65 -9.35 12.61
C PHE A 367 -11.55 -8.43 13.17
N VAL A 368 -11.79 -7.12 13.26
CA VAL A 368 -10.86 -6.17 13.92
C VAL A 368 -10.72 -6.46 15.42
N GLN A 369 -11.83 -6.70 16.13
CA GLN A 369 -11.79 -7.04 17.55
C GLN A 369 -10.99 -8.32 17.82
N ALA A 370 -11.09 -9.32 16.93
CA ALA A 370 -10.29 -10.54 17.01
C ALA A 370 -8.78 -10.26 16.90
N GLN A 371 -8.35 -9.21 16.18
CA GLN A 371 -6.94 -8.81 16.08
C GLN A 371 -6.34 -8.42 17.44
N PHE A 372 -7.15 -7.95 18.38
CA PHE A 372 -6.70 -7.54 19.71
C PHE A 372 -6.37 -8.71 20.65
N SER A 373 -6.71 -9.95 20.26
CA SER A 373 -6.48 -11.13 21.08
C SER A 373 -5.05 -11.65 20.93
N SER A 374 -4.27 -11.61 22.02
CA SER A 374 -2.92 -12.19 22.09
C SER A 374 -2.89 -13.71 21.96
N GLU A 375 -4.02 -14.37 22.25
CA GLU A 375 -4.15 -15.83 22.20
C GLU A 375 -4.30 -16.35 20.78
N ASN A 376 -4.72 -15.49 19.85
CA ASN A 376 -4.88 -15.88 18.45
C ASN A 376 -3.54 -15.88 17.71
N GLN A 377 -2.86 -17.03 17.71
CA GLN A 377 -1.56 -17.19 17.04
C GLN A 377 -1.62 -16.93 15.52
N VAL A 378 -2.74 -17.24 14.87
CA VAL A 378 -2.92 -17.01 13.43
C VAL A 378 -2.94 -15.52 13.12
N LEU A 379 -3.76 -14.75 13.84
CA LEU A 379 -3.83 -13.29 13.64
C LEU A 379 -2.52 -12.61 14.06
N LYS A 380 -1.88 -13.10 15.13
CA LYS A 380 -0.56 -12.62 15.54
C LYS A 380 0.49 -12.81 14.44
N LEU A 381 0.47 -13.91 13.69
CA LEU A 381 1.34 -14.10 12.53
C LEU A 381 1.05 -13.08 11.42
N THR A 382 -0.23 -12.72 11.19
CA THR A 382 -0.56 -11.68 10.20
C THR A 382 -0.01 -10.31 10.55
N GLN A 383 0.22 -10.05 11.84
CA GLN A 383 0.72 -8.79 12.37
C GLN A 383 2.26 -8.72 12.38
N GLN A 384 2.96 -9.84 12.15
CA GLN A 384 4.43 -9.82 12.15
C GLN A 384 4.97 -9.07 10.93
N PRO A 385 5.84 -8.06 11.12
CA PRO A 385 6.51 -7.40 10.01
C PRO A 385 7.34 -8.40 9.21
N THR A 386 7.20 -8.37 7.88
CA THR A 386 7.96 -9.23 6.96
C THR A 386 8.76 -8.43 5.93
N LEU A 387 8.48 -7.14 5.80
CA LEU A 387 9.16 -6.24 4.89
C LEU A 387 9.21 -4.82 5.46
N ILE A 388 10.41 -4.23 5.49
CA ILE A 388 10.61 -2.81 5.79
C ILE A 388 10.63 -2.05 4.47
N ILE A 389 9.63 -1.18 4.25
CA ILE A 389 9.52 -0.37 3.03
C ILE A 389 10.27 0.95 3.24
N THR A 390 9.96 1.66 4.32
CA THR A 390 10.75 2.79 4.84
C THR A 390 10.85 2.68 6.36
N PRO A 391 11.69 3.48 7.05
CA PRO A 391 11.80 3.41 8.52
C PRO A 391 10.46 3.51 9.25
N GLY A 392 9.56 4.41 8.83
CA GLY A 392 8.24 4.62 9.44
C GLY A 392 7.08 3.88 8.77
N PHE A 393 7.35 3.02 7.78
CA PHE A 393 6.32 2.30 7.02
C PHE A 393 6.75 0.87 6.69
N TRP A 394 6.15 -0.11 7.36
CA TRP A 394 6.46 -1.53 7.19
C TRP A 394 5.26 -2.29 6.61
N SER A 395 5.51 -3.53 6.17
CA SER A 395 4.49 -4.45 5.68
C SER A 395 4.59 -5.78 6.42
N ALA A 396 3.43 -6.33 6.74
CA ALA A 396 3.23 -7.65 7.33
C ALA A 396 2.46 -8.53 6.33
N LEU A 397 1.83 -9.61 6.79
CA LEU A 397 1.04 -10.47 5.89
C LEU A 397 -0.32 -9.82 5.65
N GLY A 398 -0.42 -9.07 4.54
CA GLY A 398 -1.61 -8.33 4.13
C GLY A 398 -1.76 -6.93 4.76
N TRP A 399 -1.22 -6.70 5.96
CA TRP A 399 -1.30 -5.41 6.64
C TRP A 399 -0.13 -4.49 6.32
N LYS A 400 -0.40 -3.19 6.21
CA LYS A 400 0.61 -2.12 6.26
C LYS A 400 0.71 -1.61 7.70
N ILE A 401 1.89 -1.15 8.09
CA ILE A 401 2.17 -0.65 9.45
C ILE A 401 2.78 0.75 9.35
N ILE A 402 2.16 1.74 9.99
CA ILE A 402 2.77 3.06 10.24
C ILE A 402 3.18 3.19 11.71
N HIS A 403 4.20 4.03 11.97
CA HIS A 403 4.84 4.18 13.28
C HIS A 403 5.22 2.83 13.92
N PRO A 404 5.83 1.88 13.17
CA PRO A 404 6.16 0.56 13.68
C PRO A 404 7.08 0.57 14.91
N GLU A 405 7.86 1.64 15.08
CA GLU A 405 8.80 1.86 16.18
C GLU A 405 8.14 2.29 17.50
N ASP A 406 6.91 2.81 17.45
CA ASP A 406 6.15 3.27 18.61
C ASP A 406 4.88 2.42 18.78
N PRO A 407 4.91 1.36 19.60
CA PRO A 407 3.73 0.52 19.83
C PRO A 407 2.47 1.29 20.27
N GLY A 408 2.63 2.44 20.93
CA GLY A 408 1.51 3.26 21.41
C GLY A 408 0.84 4.07 20.31
N ARG A 409 1.54 4.30 19.20
CA ARG A 409 1.05 5.02 18.00
C ARG A 409 0.97 4.15 16.76
N SER A 410 1.46 2.91 16.84
CA SER A 410 1.49 2.00 15.70
C SER A 410 0.08 1.67 15.22
N VAL A 411 -0.11 1.76 13.90
CA VAL A 411 -1.38 1.43 13.25
C VAL A 411 -1.13 0.41 12.16
N TYR A 412 -1.87 -0.69 12.26
CA TYR A 412 -2.02 -1.69 11.22
C TYR A 412 -3.21 -1.28 10.36
N PHE A 413 -3.02 -1.17 9.05
CA PHE A 413 -4.11 -0.78 8.17
C PHE A 413 -4.05 -1.41 6.79
N SER A 414 -5.19 -1.39 6.12
CA SER A 414 -5.33 -1.70 4.71
C SER A 414 -6.39 -0.79 4.10
N LYS A 415 -6.11 -0.33 2.88
CA LYS A 415 -7.06 0.37 2.01
C LYS A 415 -7.45 -0.60 0.91
N ALA A 416 -8.75 -0.74 0.67
CA ALA A 416 -9.24 -1.52 -0.44
C ALA A 416 -10.09 -0.70 -1.39
N ILE A 417 -9.65 -0.62 -2.64
CA ILE A 417 -10.30 0.16 -3.69
C ILE A 417 -10.55 -0.78 -4.85
N ASP A 418 -11.79 -0.77 -5.33
CA ASP A 418 -12.20 -1.45 -6.55
C ASP A 418 -13.11 -0.50 -7.34
N VAL A 419 -13.51 -0.89 -8.55
CA VAL A 419 -14.19 -0.04 -9.52
C VAL A 419 -15.36 0.72 -8.89
N GLY A 420 -16.11 0.15 -7.95
CA GLY A 420 -17.27 0.82 -7.33
C GLY A 420 -17.23 0.99 -5.81
N TYR A 421 -16.11 0.70 -5.15
CA TYR A 421 -16.02 0.69 -3.68
C TYR A 421 -14.67 1.24 -3.21
N SER A 422 -14.68 1.91 -2.07
CA SER A 422 -13.47 2.39 -1.40
C SER A 422 -13.60 2.18 0.10
N ASN A 423 -12.72 1.36 0.64
CA ASN A 423 -12.83 0.81 1.98
C ASN A 423 -11.52 1.00 2.73
N TYR A 424 -11.62 1.04 4.06
CA TYR A 424 -10.49 1.13 4.96
C TYR A 424 -10.72 0.27 6.21
N ILE A 425 -9.67 -0.41 6.64
CA ILE A 425 -9.59 -1.00 7.98
C ILE A 425 -8.28 -0.51 8.58
N GLY A 426 -8.34 0.02 9.80
CA GLY A 426 -7.17 0.43 10.57
C GLY A 426 -7.36 0.09 12.05
N PHE A 427 -6.30 -0.32 12.73
CA PHE A 427 -6.37 -0.63 14.16
C PHE A 427 -5.01 -0.51 14.86
N SER A 428 -5.06 -0.22 16.16
CA SER A 428 -3.91 -0.22 17.07
C SER A 428 -4.06 -1.36 18.08
N LEU A 429 -3.06 -2.24 18.12
CA LEU A 429 -3.04 -3.40 19.02
C LEU A 429 -2.93 -2.99 20.49
N GLN A 430 -2.04 -2.03 20.80
CA GLN A 430 -1.81 -1.60 22.17
C GLN A 430 -3.02 -0.86 22.74
N GLN A 431 -3.58 0.07 21.96
CA GLN A 431 -4.73 0.86 22.40
C GLN A 431 -6.06 0.11 22.27
N LYS A 432 -6.07 -1.03 21.56
CA LYS A 432 -7.28 -1.79 21.20
C LYS A 432 -8.34 -0.91 20.54
N LYS A 433 -7.88 0.00 19.67
CA LYS A 433 -8.74 0.91 18.90
C LYS A 433 -8.78 0.49 17.45
N GLY A 434 -9.89 0.72 16.78
CA GLY A 434 -9.99 0.43 15.35
C GLY A 434 -11.04 1.28 14.64
N ILE A 435 -10.84 1.43 13.33
CA ILE A 435 -11.74 2.12 12.42
C ILE A 435 -11.98 1.18 11.23
N VAL A 436 -13.25 0.97 10.90
CA VAL A 436 -13.66 0.32 9.64
C VAL A 436 -14.51 1.30 8.86
N VAL A 437 -14.17 1.54 7.60
CA VAL A 437 -14.92 2.39 6.68
C VAL A 437 -15.27 1.59 5.43
N LEU A 438 -16.54 1.59 5.06
CA LEU A 438 -17.04 1.03 3.80
C LEU A 438 -17.77 2.11 3.00
N SER A 439 -17.40 2.27 1.74
CA SER A 439 -18.03 3.21 0.82
C SER A 439 -18.33 2.55 -0.52
N ASN A 440 -19.44 2.94 -1.13
CA ASN A 440 -19.89 2.42 -2.43
C ASN A 440 -19.53 3.34 -3.59
N SER A 441 -18.38 4.02 -3.52
CA SER A 441 -17.93 4.90 -4.59
C SER A 441 -16.41 4.94 -4.69
N SER A 442 -15.85 5.09 -5.88
CA SER A 442 -14.42 5.24 -6.15
C SER A 442 -14.05 6.57 -6.83
N THR A 443 -14.97 7.55 -6.82
CA THR A 443 -14.71 8.89 -7.36
C THR A 443 -13.47 9.54 -6.73
N PRO A 444 -12.58 10.22 -7.49
CA PRO A 444 -11.34 10.81 -6.97
C PRO A 444 -11.53 11.68 -5.72
N LYS A 445 -12.50 12.60 -5.76
CA LYS A 445 -12.83 13.49 -4.62
C LYS A 445 -13.15 12.73 -3.32
N LEU A 446 -13.79 11.57 -3.44
CA LEU A 446 -14.11 10.76 -2.28
C LEU A 446 -12.89 9.98 -1.77
N LEU A 447 -12.01 9.52 -2.66
CA LEU A 447 -10.77 8.86 -2.25
C LEU A 447 -9.91 9.81 -1.40
N ASP A 448 -9.74 11.05 -1.86
CA ASP A 448 -9.00 12.08 -1.12
C ASP A 448 -9.66 12.35 0.25
N ALA A 449 -10.98 12.49 0.28
CA ALA A 449 -11.73 12.72 1.51
C ALA A 449 -11.68 11.53 2.48
N LEU A 450 -11.64 10.29 1.98
CA LEU A 450 -11.50 9.10 2.82
C LEU A 450 -10.10 8.97 3.42
N ASP A 451 -9.08 9.37 2.69
CA ASP A 451 -7.71 9.41 3.21
C ASP A 451 -7.59 10.38 4.39
N GLU A 452 -8.14 11.58 4.23
CA GLU A 452 -8.23 12.55 5.33
C GLU A 452 -9.10 12.05 6.49
N LEU A 453 -10.26 11.45 6.18
CA LEU A 453 -11.20 10.96 7.19
C LEU A 453 -10.57 9.88 8.06
N THR A 454 -9.95 8.89 7.42
CA THR A 454 -9.36 7.74 8.12
C THR A 454 -8.14 8.17 8.93
N TYR A 455 -7.34 9.11 8.43
CA TYR A 455 -6.28 9.75 9.22
C TYR A 455 -6.84 10.46 10.45
N LYS A 456 -7.78 11.40 10.27
CA LYS A 456 -8.35 12.20 11.38
C LYS A 456 -9.01 11.32 12.43
N LEU A 457 -9.83 10.34 12.02
CA LEU A 457 -10.49 9.43 12.95
C LEU A 457 -9.48 8.57 13.73
N MET A 458 -8.48 7.99 13.04
CA MET A 458 -7.48 7.16 13.71
C MET A 458 -6.59 7.98 14.63
N ALA A 459 -6.13 9.17 14.20
CA ALA A 459 -5.35 10.08 15.03
C ALA A 459 -6.13 10.48 16.28
N LYS A 460 -7.43 10.80 16.14
CA LYS A 460 -8.30 11.10 17.28
C LYS A 460 -8.40 9.93 18.26
N GLN A 461 -8.53 8.69 17.78
CA GLN A 461 -8.56 7.50 18.66
C GLN A 461 -7.27 7.27 19.45
N LEU A 462 -6.13 7.75 18.95
CA LEU A 462 -4.82 7.50 19.55
C LEU A 462 -4.33 8.65 20.44
N LEU A 463 -4.81 9.88 20.18
CA LEU A 463 -4.35 11.09 20.85
C LEU A 463 -5.33 11.61 21.92
N MET A 464 -6.57 11.11 21.93
CA MET A 464 -7.61 11.45 22.91
C MET A 464 -8.13 10.19 23.59
#